data_AF-A0A060ZA62-F1
#
_entry.id   AF-A0A060ZA62-F1
#
_cell.length_a   1.000
_cell.length_b   1.000
_cell.length_c   1.000
_cell.angle_alpha   90.00
_cell.angle_beta   90.00
_cell.angle_gamma   90.00
#
_symmetry.space_group_name_H-M   'P 1'
#
loop_
_entity.id
_entity.type
_entity.pdbx_description
1 polymer ?
#
loop_
_entity_poly.entity_id
_entity_poly.type
_entity_poly.pdbx_seq_one_letter_code
_entity_poly.pdbx_strand_id
1 'polypeptide(L)'
;MLGGADNTNTACRTISPTILYNSHVTVLSLQTYNTNAQVADSAGTATAFLCGVKANEGTVGVSAAAVRSQCNTTQGNEVTSILRWAKEAGKSVGIVTTTRVNHATPSAAYAHCVNRDWYSDGEMPAEAVEAGCKDIARQLFENIPNIDVIMGGGRKYMFPKNQSDVEYPGEKKHFGTRIDRRNLVEEWNNRMKNKVSCSVLVLLSLLFYHVCCFFLVLLRPPLFSIFLIKNI
;
A
#
# COMPACT_ATOMS: atom_id res chain seq x y z
N MET A 1 10.63 49.76 52.82
CA MET A 1 10.98 50.39 51.53
C MET A 1 11.62 49.35 50.65
N LEU A 2 10.95 49.10 49.51
CA LEU A 2 11.40 48.44 48.27
C LEU A 2 12.06 47.05 48.40
N GLY A 3 11.22 46.03 48.22
CA GLY A 3 11.63 44.68 47.86
C GLY A 3 12.21 44.64 46.44
N GLY A 4 13.33 43.92 46.29
CA GLY A 4 13.95 43.62 45.01
C GLY A 4 13.14 42.56 44.26
N ALA A 5 12.93 42.81 42.97
CA ALA A 5 12.23 41.91 42.08
C ALA A 5 13.05 40.63 41.83
N ASP A 6 12.50 39.48 42.21
CA ASP A 6 12.92 38.18 41.70
C ASP A 6 12.57 38.10 40.21
N ASN A 7 13.57 38.31 39.35
CA ASN A 7 13.48 37.98 37.94
C ASN A 7 13.46 36.46 37.78
N THR A 8 12.27 35.88 37.91
CA THR A 8 11.99 34.51 37.47
C THR A 8 12.06 34.48 35.94
N ASN A 9 13.28 34.40 35.40
CA ASN A 9 13.51 33.87 34.06
C ASN A 9 13.11 32.40 34.09
N THR A 10 11.81 32.17 33.96
CA THR A 10 11.26 30.87 33.58
C THR A 10 11.84 30.58 32.21
N ALA A 11 12.95 29.84 32.17
CA ALA A 11 13.51 29.33 30.95
C ALA A 11 12.41 28.52 30.27
N CYS A 12 11.78 29.12 29.25
CA CYS A 12 10.96 28.40 28.31
C CYS A 12 11.88 27.36 27.70
N ARG A 13 11.82 26.12 28.20
CA ARG A 13 12.51 24.99 27.57
C ARG A 13 11.90 24.89 26.17
N THR A 14 12.62 25.36 25.18
CA THR A 14 12.36 25.04 23.79
C THR A 14 12.41 23.52 23.69
N ILE A 15 11.24 22.89 23.65
CA ILE A 15 11.13 21.50 23.22
C ILE A 15 11.52 21.55 21.75
N SER A 16 12.79 21.29 21.45
CA SER A 16 13.20 21.02 20.08
C SER A 16 12.32 19.86 19.60
N PRO A 17 11.65 19.96 18.44
CA PRO A 17 10.79 18.89 17.95
C PRO A 17 11.67 17.67 17.69
N THR A 18 11.77 16.83 18.69
CA THR A 18 12.48 15.56 18.59
C THR A 18 11.53 14.65 17.84
N ILE A 19 11.90 14.31 16.61
CA ILE A 19 11.19 13.28 15.86
C ILE A 19 11.17 12.03 16.76
N LEU A 20 9.99 11.43 16.98
CA LEU A 20 9.71 10.36 17.94
C LEU A 20 10.64 9.12 17.88
N TYR A 21 11.51 9.03 16.88
CA TYR A 21 12.41 7.92 16.66
C TYR A 21 13.59 7.84 17.64
N ASN A 22 13.92 8.90 18.38
CA ASN A 22 15.27 9.06 18.96
C ASN A 22 15.63 8.19 20.20
N SER A 23 14.81 7.23 20.63
CA SER A 23 15.10 6.47 21.86
C SER A 23 16.03 5.26 21.67
N HIS A 24 16.17 4.68 20.48
CA HIS A 24 17.17 3.66 20.14
C HIS A 24 17.35 3.55 18.62
N VAL A 25 18.15 4.43 17.99
CA VAL A 25 18.27 4.49 16.52
C VAL A 25 19.64 4.00 16.05
N THR A 26 19.65 2.97 15.21
CA THR A 26 20.76 2.72 14.30
C THR A 26 20.50 3.49 13.01
N VAL A 27 21.40 4.41 12.65
CA VAL A 27 21.30 5.20 11.42
C VAL A 27 22.10 4.54 10.32
N LEU A 28 21.49 4.36 9.15
CA LEU A 28 22.12 3.83 7.95
C LEU A 28 21.78 4.72 6.75
N SER A 29 22.69 4.81 5.79
CA SER A 29 22.46 5.48 4.50
C SER A 29 22.10 4.43 3.44
N LEU A 30 21.05 4.70 2.65
CA LEU A 30 20.53 3.77 1.66
C LEU A 30 20.67 4.36 0.25
N GLN A 31 21.20 3.57 -0.69
CA GLN A 31 21.30 3.97 -2.10
C GLN A 31 20.04 3.58 -2.87
N THR A 32 19.25 4.58 -3.27
CA THR A 32 17.88 4.39 -3.76
C THR A 32 17.73 4.17 -5.26
N TYR A 33 18.80 4.29 -6.06
CA TYR A 33 18.73 4.17 -7.53
C TYR A 33 18.03 2.88 -8.00
N ASN A 34 17.22 3.00 -9.06
CA ASN A 34 16.68 1.87 -9.83
C ASN A 34 17.76 1.30 -10.74
N THR A 35 17.59 0.07 -11.21
CA THR A 35 18.56 -0.58 -12.13
C THR A 35 18.77 0.19 -13.44
N ASN A 36 17.76 0.93 -13.91
CA ASN A 36 17.79 1.70 -15.13
C ASN A 36 17.67 3.24 -14.92
N ALA A 37 17.65 3.73 -13.67
CA ALA A 37 17.51 5.16 -13.39
C ALA A 37 18.23 5.58 -12.09
N GLN A 38 19.02 6.66 -12.17
CA GLN A 38 19.72 7.23 -11.01
C GLN A 38 18.76 7.90 -10.03
N VAL A 39 17.81 8.67 -10.56
CA VAL A 39 16.68 9.23 -9.79
C VAL A 39 15.57 8.20 -9.83
N ALA A 40 15.24 7.66 -8.66
CA ALA A 40 14.38 6.50 -8.55
C ALA A 40 12.90 6.85 -8.45
N ASP A 41 12.04 5.90 -8.85
CA ASP A 41 10.60 5.98 -8.64
C ASP A 41 10.13 5.15 -7.43
N SER A 42 8.88 5.37 -7.02
CA SER A 42 8.29 4.62 -5.89
C SER A 42 8.16 3.12 -6.14
N ALA A 43 8.04 2.66 -7.40
CA ALA A 43 7.75 1.26 -7.70
C ALA A 43 8.97 0.37 -7.54
N GLY A 44 10.08 0.70 -8.21
CA GLY A 44 11.27 -0.14 -8.09
C GLY A 44 12.00 0.05 -6.75
N THR A 45 11.87 1.20 -6.08
CA THR A 45 12.32 1.34 -4.67
C THR A 45 11.51 0.47 -3.72
N ALA A 46 10.18 0.40 -3.89
CA ALA A 46 9.34 -0.49 -3.09
C ALA A 46 9.67 -1.97 -3.32
N THR A 47 9.95 -2.35 -4.56
CA THR A 47 10.46 -3.70 -4.86
C THR A 47 11.79 -3.97 -4.14
N ALA A 48 12.70 -2.99 -4.10
CA ALA A 48 13.97 -3.13 -3.38
C ALA A 48 13.80 -3.35 -1.88
N PHE A 49 13.01 -2.54 -1.17
CA PHE A 49 12.89 -2.66 0.29
C PHE A 49 11.85 -3.69 0.76
N LEU A 50 10.88 -4.08 -0.08
CA LEU A 50 9.88 -5.11 0.28
C LEU A 50 10.25 -6.50 -0.21
N CYS A 51 10.98 -6.62 -1.33
CA CYS A 51 11.34 -7.91 -1.93
C CYS A 51 12.85 -8.18 -1.91
N GLY A 52 13.68 -7.19 -1.54
CA GLY A 52 15.13 -7.35 -1.44
C GLY A 52 15.88 -7.34 -2.78
N VAL A 53 15.21 -7.00 -3.89
CA VAL A 53 15.78 -6.99 -5.25
C VAL A 53 15.55 -5.64 -5.91
N LYS A 54 16.60 -5.02 -6.46
CA LYS A 54 16.45 -3.79 -7.26
C LYS A 54 15.74 -4.08 -8.57
N ALA A 55 14.86 -3.15 -8.96
CA ALA A 55 14.01 -3.30 -10.15
C ALA A 55 14.06 -2.06 -11.05
N ASN A 56 13.53 -2.22 -12.26
CA ASN A 56 13.41 -1.13 -13.22
C ASN A 56 12.33 -0.13 -12.79
N GLU A 57 12.52 1.13 -13.17
CA GLU A 57 11.57 2.21 -12.93
C GLU A 57 10.17 1.85 -13.45
N GLY A 58 9.14 2.08 -12.64
CA GLY A 58 7.75 1.85 -13.01
C GLY A 58 7.30 0.39 -12.99
N THR A 59 8.16 -0.56 -12.57
CA THR A 59 7.82 -1.97 -12.36
C THR A 59 7.65 -2.28 -10.88
N VAL A 60 6.74 -3.21 -10.55
CA VAL A 60 6.32 -3.54 -9.18
C VAL A 60 6.48 -5.04 -8.96
N GLY A 61 7.25 -5.44 -7.95
CA GLY A 61 7.36 -6.85 -7.54
C GLY A 61 7.97 -7.77 -8.60
N VAL A 62 8.70 -7.21 -9.56
CA VAL A 62 9.42 -7.97 -10.60
C VAL A 62 10.89 -7.57 -10.65
N SER A 63 11.74 -8.46 -11.12
CA SER A 63 13.18 -8.23 -11.27
C SER A 63 13.47 -7.23 -12.39
N ALA A 64 14.72 -6.76 -12.46
CA ALA A 64 15.19 -5.87 -13.52
C ALA A 64 15.25 -6.52 -14.92
N ALA A 65 15.00 -7.82 -15.05
CA ALA A 65 14.84 -8.47 -16.35
C ALA A 65 13.45 -8.21 -16.97
N ALA A 66 12.46 -7.79 -16.16
CA ALA A 66 11.16 -7.40 -16.66
C ALA A 66 11.20 -6.01 -17.30
N VAL A 67 10.56 -5.85 -18.45
CA VAL A 67 10.54 -4.60 -19.22
C VAL A 67 9.23 -3.88 -18.99
N ARG A 68 9.31 -2.57 -18.68
CA ARG A 68 8.14 -1.75 -18.37
C ARG A 68 7.09 -1.83 -19.48
N SER A 69 5.84 -2.04 -19.10
CA SER A 69 4.68 -2.18 -20.00
C SER A 69 4.72 -3.38 -20.96
N GLN A 70 5.66 -4.31 -20.84
CA GLN A 70 5.72 -5.53 -21.66
C GLN A 70 5.25 -6.74 -20.85
N CYS A 71 3.96 -7.06 -20.95
CA CYS A 71 3.32 -8.10 -20.13
C CYS A 71 4.03 -9.46 -20.20
N ASN A 72 4.46 -9.86 -21.39
CA ASN A 72 5.18 -11.12 -21.65
C ASN A 72 6.50 -11.26 -20.86
N THR A 73 7.07 -10.17 -20.36
CA THR A 73 8.30 -10.18 -19.55
C THR A 73 8.04 -10.33 -18.04
N THR A 74 6.78 -10.43 -17.62
CA THR A 74 6.42 -10.60 -16.20
C THR A 74 6.78 -12.01 -15.71
N GLN A 75 6.44 -13.02 -16.51
CA GLN A 75 6.54 -14.43 -16.12
C GLN A 75 8.01 -14.85 -15.93
N GLY A 76 8.32 -15.44 -14.79
CA GLY A 76 9.67 -15.88 -14.41
C GLY A 76 10.52 -14.77 -13.79
N ASN A 77 10.02 -13.53 -13.75
CA ASN A 77 10.69 -12.38 -13.16
C ASN A 77 10.02 -11.90 -11.87
N GLU A 78 9.00 -12.59 -11.37
CA GLU A 78 8.34 -12.27 -10.11
C GLU A 78 9.30 -12.42 -8.93
N VAL A 79 9.34 -11.43 -8.03
CA VAL A 79 10.15 -11.48 -6.81
C VAL A 79 9.25 -11.52 -5.58
N THR A 80 9.52 -12.44 -4.67
CA THR A 80 8.70 -12.63 -3.47
C THR A 80 8.94 -11.52 -2.45
N SER A 81 7.86 -10.97 -1.88
CA SER A 81 7.94 -9.95 -0.85
C SER A 81 8.07 -10.54 0.56
N ILE A 82 8.57 -9.72 1.49
CA ILE A 82 8.58 -10.04 2.92
C ILE A 82 7.16 -10.25 3.48
N LEU A 83 6.14 -9.60 2.91
CA LEU A 83 4.75 -9.78 3.31
C LEU A 83 4.26 -11.19 2.96
N ARG A 84 4.62 -11.70 1.78
CA ARG A 84 4.35 -13.09 1.38
C ARG A 84 5.06 -14.06 2.32
N TRP A 85 6.36 -13.89 2.56
CA TRP A 85 7.11 -14.76 3.48
C TRP A 85 6.54 -14.76 4.90
N ALA A 86 6.16 -13.59 5.43
CA ALA A 86 5.53 -13.50 6.74
C ALA A 86 4.22 -14.28 6.79
N LYS A 87 3.41 -14.23 5.73
CA LYS A 87 2.15 -14.96 5.66
C LYS A 87 2.36 -16.48 5.54
N GLU A 88 3.31 -16.91 4.73
CA GLU A 88 3.69 -18.33 4.60
C GLU A 88 4.24 -18.88 5.92
N ALA A 89 4.92 -18.05 6.71
CA ALA A 89 5.35 -18.38 8.07
C ALA A 89 4.21 -18.31 9.13
N GLY A 90 2.95 -18.16 8.72
CA GLY A 90 1.78 -18.15 9.60
C GLY A 90 1.63 -16.87 10.44
N LYS A 91 2.31 -15.77 10.07
CA LYS A 91 2.17 -14.49 10.76
C LYS A 91 0.97 -13.71 10.23
N SER A 92 0.42 -12.83 11.06
CA SER A 92 -0.54 -11.83 10.62
C SER A 92 0.16 -10.76 9.78
N VAL A 93 -0.47 -10.36 8.69
CA VAL A 93 0.09 -9.38 7.75
C VAL A 93 -0.94 -8.30 7.44
N GLY A 94 -0.46 -7.07 7.27
CA GLY A 94 -1.31 -5.94 6.96
C GLY A 94 -0.62 -4.89 6.11
N ILE A 95 -1.43 -4.18 5.33
CA ILE A 95 -1.04 -3.08 4.46
C ILE A 95 -1.78 -1.83 4.93
N VAL A 96 -1.03 -0.81 5.35
CA VAL A 96 -1.59 0.47 5.77
C VAL A 96 -0.90 1.59 5.00
N THR A 97 -1.68 2.41 4.32
CA THR A 97 -1.17 3.54 3.54
C THR A 97 -2.13 4.71 3.53
N THR A 98 -1.60 5.92 3.38
CA THR A 98 -2.36 7.14 3.08
C THR A 98 -2.58 7.34 1.58
N THR A 99 -2.18 6.39 0.75
CA THR A 99 -2.40 6.42 -0.70
C THR A 99 -3.43 5.39 -1.11
N ARG A 100 -3.58 5.15 -2.40
CA ARG A 100 -4.37 4.04 -2.93
C ARG A 100 -3.68 2.72 -2.51
N VAL A 101 -4.41 1.71 -2.05
CA VAL A 101 -3.79 0.40 -1.71
C VAL A 101 -3.17 -0.29 -2.94
N ASN A 102 -3.59 0.13 -4.14
CA ASN A 102 -3.04 -0.30 -5.44
C ASN A 102 -1.88 0.60 -5.93
N HIS A 103 -1.48 1.60 -5.16
CA HIS A 103 -0.35 2.46 -5.51
C HIS A 103 0.97 1.68 -5.47
N ALA A 104 1.99 2.17 -6.16
CA ALA A 104 3.28 1.49 -6.34
C ALA A 104 3.91 0.94 -5.05
N THR A 105 3.93 1.74 -3.98
CA THR A 105 4.56 1.35 -2.71
C THR A 105 3.86 0.19 -2.01
N PRO A 106 2.53 0.26 -1.70
CA PRO A 106 1.84 -0.89 -1.12
C PRO A 106 1.74 -2.07 -2.09
N SER A 107 1.64 -1.85 -3.40
CA SER A 107 1.46 -2.93 -4.37
C SER A 107 2.68 -3.82 -4.52
N ALA A 108 3.90 -3.32 -4.34
CA ALA A 108 5.10 -4.16 -4.34
C ALA A 108 5.13 -5.20 -3.21
N ALA A 109 4.25 -5.09 -2.19
CA ALA A 109 4.12 -6.10 -1.16
C ALA A 109 3.33 -7.34 -1.62
N TYR A 110 2.53 -7.27 -2.69
CA TYR A 110 1.63 -8.36 -3.08
C TYR A 110 1.49 -8.58 -4.59
N ALA A 111 1.75 -7.58 -5.42
CA ALA A 111 1.56 -7.62 -6.87
C ALA A 111 2.89 -7.80 -7.60
N HIS A 112 2.79 -8.44 -8.77
CA HIS A 112 3.83 -8.55 -9.77
C HIS A 112 3.29 -7.91 -11.05
N CYS A 113 3.83 -6.75 -11.43
CA CYS A 113 3.33 -5.97 -12.55
C CYS A 113 4.44 -5.17 -13.23
N VAL A 114 4.52 -5.28 -14.55
CA VAL A 114 5.47 -4.52 -15.39
C VAL A 114 5.08 -3.04 -15.55
N ASN A 115 3.92 -2.62 -15.06
CA ASN A 115 3.52 -1.22 -15.08
C ASN A 115 2.71 -0.86 -13.83
N ARG A 116 3.28 0.02 -13.00
CA ARG A 116 2.66 0.56 -11.78
C ARG A 116 1.32 1.25 -11.98
N ASP A 117 1.00 1.66 -13.22
CA ASP A 117 -0.23 2.39 -13.54
C ASP A 117 -1.41 1.46 -13.92
N TRP A 118 -1.20 0.14 -13.96
CA TRP A 118 -2.25 -0.87 -14.15
C TRP A 118 -3.03 -1.13 -12.86
N TYR A 119 -3.65 -0.07 -12.33
CA TYR A 119 -4.40 -0.10 -11.06
C TYR A 119 -5.62 -1.01 -11.13
N SER A 120 -6.40 -0.91 -12.21
CA SER A 120 -7.49 -1.82 -12.59
C SER A 120 -7.34 -2.24 -14.06
N ASP A 121 -8.19 -3.16 -14.48
CA ASP A 121 -8.33 -3.61 -15.87
C ASP A 121 -8.65 -2.46 -16.84
N GLY A 122 -9.31 -1.41 -16.37
CA GLY A 122 -9.62 -0.23 -17.20
C GLY A 122 -8.40 0.64 -17.57
N GLU A 123 -7.28 0.50 -16.85
CA GLU A 123 -6.02 1.20 -17.16
C GLU A 123 -5.01 0.31 -17.92
N MET A 124 -5.39 -0.93 -18.22
CA MET A 124 -4.52 -1.86 -18.94
C MET A 124 -4.75 -1.78 -20.45
N PRO A 125 -3.68 -1.89 -21.27
CA PRO A 125 -3.85 -2.10 -22.70
C PRO A 125 -4.46 -3.49 -22.94
N ALA A 126 -5.31 -3.61 -23.97
CA ALA A 126 -6.05 -4.83 -24.27
C ALA A 126 -5.10 -6.03 -24.48
N GLU A 127 -3.98 -5.78 -25.13
CA GLU A 127 -2.94 -6.77 -25.41
C GLU A 127 -2.34 -7.35 -24.12
N ALA A 128 -2.23 -6.56 -23.05
CA ALA A 128 -1.73 -7.05 -21.76
C ALA A 128 -2.77 -7.91 -21.03
N VAL A 129 -4.06 -7.56 -21.14
CA VAL A 129 -5.16 -8.34 -20.57
C VAL A 129 -5.26 -9.70 -21.30
N GLU A 130 -5.17 -9.69 -22.63
CA GLU A 130 -5.18 -10.90 -23.47
C GLU A 130 -3.95 -11.78 -23.23
N ALA A 131 -2.78 -11.18 -23.04
CA ALA A 131 -1.55 -11.89 -22.67
C ALA A 131 -1.59 -12.47 -21.24
N GLY A 132 -2.66 -12.22 -20.48
CA GLY A 132 -2.90 -12.81 -19.17
C GLY A 132 -2.32 -12.03 -17.99
N CYS A 133 -1.81 -10.80 -18.20
CA CYS A 133 -1.46 -9.94 -17.07
C CYS A 133 -2.71 -9.55 -16.28
N LYS A 134 -2.54 -9.48 -14.97
CA LYS A 134 -3.60 -9.11 -14.03
C LYS A 134 -3.37 -7.70 -13.52
N ASP A 135 -4.46 -6.95 -13.37
CA ASP A 135 -4.42 -5.64 -12.72
C ASP A 135 -4.02 -5.74 -11.25
N ILE A 136 -3.46 -4.65 -10.71
CA ILE A 136 -2.96 -4.61 -9.33
C ILE A 136 -4.10 -4.87 -8.33
N ALA A 137 -5.31 -4.31 -8.56
CA ALA A 137 -6.44 -4.50 -7.65
C ALA A 137 -6.83 -5.97 -7.49
N ARG A 138 -6.85 -6.73 -8.59
CA ARG A 138 -7.11 -8.16 -8.60
C ARG A 138 -6.03 -8.96 -7.87
N GLN A 139 -4.77 -8.57 -8.04
CA GLN A 139 -3.64 -9.25 -7.40
C GLN A 139 -3.66 -9.12 -5.86
N LEU A 140 -4.27 -8.07 -5.31
CA LEU A 140 -4.31 -7.76 -3.87
C LEU A 140 -4.74 -8.94 -2.99
N PHE A 141 -5.70 -9.75 -3.43
CA PHE A 141 -6.21 -10.88 -2.67
C PHE A 141 -6.11 -12.22 -3.40
N GLU A 142 -5.72 -12.21 -4.69
CA GLU A 142 -5.41 -13.45 -5.42
C GLU A 142 -4.00 -13.93 -5.12
N ASN A 143 -3.01 -13.03 -5.08
CA ASN A 143 -1.62 -13.42 -4.90
C ASN A 143 -1.30 -13.77 -3.46
N ILE A 144 -1.82 -13.03 -2.49
CA ILE A 144 -1.62 -13.31 -1.07
C ILE A 144 -2.98 -13.50 -0.43
N PRO A 145 -3.45 -14.76 -0.31
CA PRO A 145 -4.75 -15.00 0.27
C PRO A 145 -4.73 -14.63 1.76
N ASN A 146 -5.79 -13.98 2.22
CA ASN A 146 -6.05 -13.68 3.64
C ASN A 146 -5.10 -12.66 4.27
N ILE A 147 -4.79 -11.56 3.57
CA ILE A 147 -4.21 -10.39 4.24
C ILE A 147 -5.20 -9.95 5.34
N ASP A 148 -4.70 -9.81 6.57
CA ASP A 148 -5.54 -9.60 7.75
C ASP A 148 -6.04 -8.14 7.83
N VAL A 149 -5.20 -7.18 7.42
CA VAL A 149 -5.55 -5.76 7.44
C VAL A 149 -5.19 -5.11 6.12
N ILE A 150 -6.15 -4.44 5.48
CA ILE A 150 -5.91 -3.61 4.30
C ILE A 150 -6.57 -2.25 4.57
N MET A 151 -5.76 -1.23 4.78
CA MET A 151 -6.24 0.14 5.02
C MET A 151 -5.53 1.13 4.11
N GLY A 152 -6.31 1.93 3.39
CA GLY A 152 -5.79 2.98 2.53
C GLY A 152 -6.90 3.52 1.66
N GLY A 153 -6.63 3.92 0.43
CA GLY A 153 -7.64 4.37 -0.52
C GLY A 153 -7.73 3.57 -1.80
N GLY A 154 -8.37 4.13 -2.83
CA GLY A 154 -8.46 3.49 -4.15
C GLY A 154 -9.73 2.68 -4.40
N ARG A 155 -10.85 3.02 -3.73
CA ARG A 155 -12.17 2.39 -3.92
C ARG A 155 -12.55 2.20 -5.40
N LYS A 156 -12.34 3.23 -6.22
CA LYS A 156 -12.73 3.22 -7.64
C LYS A 156 -12.18 2.04 -8.46
N TYR A 157 -11.04 1.46 -8.08
CA TYR A 157 -10.42 0.34 -8.81
C TYR A 157 -11.00 -1.03 -8.44
N MET A 158 -11.82 -1.08 -7.38
CA MET A 158 -12.43 -2.30 -6.87
C MET A 158 -13.86 -2.50 -7.37
N PHE A 159 -14.48 -1.47 -7.94
CA PHE A 159 -15.88 -1.48 -8.34
C PHE A 159 -16.06 -1.40 -9.87
N PRO A 160 -17.12 -2.04 -10.40
CA PRO A 160 -17.55 -1.92 -11.80
C PRO A 160 -17.73 -0.48 -12.26
N LYS A 161 -17.51 -0.25 -13.55
CA LYS A 161 -17.80 1.01 -14.22
C LYS A 161 -19.24 1.46 -13.95
N ASN A 162 -19.40 2.76 -13.71
CA ASN A 162 -20.68 3.43 -13.38
C ASN A 162 -21.26 3.13 -11.99
N GLN A 163 -20.59 2.32 -11.16
CA GLN A 163 -20.97 2.24 -9.75
C GLN A 163 -20.55 3.51 -9.01
N SER A 164 -21.51 4.18 -8.38
CA SER A 164 -21.25 5.38 -7.59
C SER A 164 -20.43 5.05 -6.34
N ASP A 165 -19.52 5.96 -5.98
CA ASP A 165 -18.81 5.89 -4.71
C ASP A 165 -19.76 6.18 -3.55
N VAL A 166 -19.52 5.55 -2.40
CA VAL A 166 -20.34 5.69 -1.20
C VAL A 166 -20.15 7.04 -0.49
N GLU A 167 -18.99 7.66 -0.62
CA GLU A 167 -18.65 8.93 0.03
C GLU A 167 -18.96 10.13 -0.86
N TYR A 168 -18.86 9.95 -2.19
CA TYR A 168 -19.18 10.97 -3.19
C TYR A 168 -20.25 10.50 -4.17
N PRO A 169 -21.52 10.43 -3.72
CA PRO A 169 -22.61 9.98 -4.57
C PRO A 169 -22.83 10.92 -5.77
N GLY A 170 -22.92 10.35 -6.98
CA GLY A 170 -23.20 11.12 -8.20
C GLY A 170 -21.99 11.82 -8.85
N GLU A 171 -20.83 11.83 -8.20
CA GLU A 171 -19.60 12.40 -8.77
C GLU A 171 -18.87 11.40 -9.69
N LYS A 172 -19.03 11.56 -11.01
CA LYS A 172 -18.49 10.63 -12.02
C LYS A 172 -16.99 10.34 -11.90
N LYS A 173 -16.18 11.29 -11.41
CA LYS A 173 -14.73 11.10 -11.20
C LYS A 173 -14.38 10.05 -10.13
N HIS A 174 -15.32 9.76 -9.23
CA HIS A 174 -15.17 8.79 -8.14
C HIS A 174 -15.81 7.43 -8.47
N PHE A 175 -16.46 7.31 -9.62
CA PHE A 175 -17.12 6.06 -10.01
C PHE A 175 -16.11 4.93 -10.19
N GLY A 176 -16.61 3.70 -10.04
CA GLY A 176 -15.85 2.51 -10.36
C GLY A 176 -15.25 2.57 -11.78
N THR A 177 -14.09 1.95 -11.94
CA THR A 177 -13.28 2.02 -13.17
C THR A 177 -13.21 0.67 -13.90
N ARG A 178 -13.59 -0.42 -13.24
CA ARG A 178 -13.45 -1.78 -13.78
C ARG A 178 -14.37 -2.03 -14.96
N ILE A 179 -13.83 -2.58 -16.04
CA ILE A 179 -14.58 -2.89 -17.28
C ILE A 179 -15.04 -4.36 -17.30
N ASP A 180 -14.45 -5.22 -16.49
CA ASP A 180 -14.81 -6.63 -16.31
C ASP A 180 -16.10 -6.87 -15.50
N ARG A 181 -16.76 -5.79 -15.04
CA ARG A 181 -17.99 -5.81 -14.23
C ARG A 181 -17.85 -6.54 -12.88
N ARG A 182 -16.63 -6.73 -12.38
CA ARG A 182 -16.40 -7.40 -11.09
C ARG A 182 -16.42 -6.42 -9.93
N ASN A 183 -16.98 -6.88 -8.81
CA ASN A 183 -16.91 -6.19 -7.52
C ASN A 183 -15.91 -6.92 -6.63
N LEU A 184 -14.68 -6.42 -6.60
CA LEU A 184 -13.57 -7.08 -5.90
C LEU A 184 -13.73 -7.02 -4.37
N VAL A 185 -14.41 -6.00 -3.84
CA VAL A 185 -14.71 -5.92 -2.40
C VAL A 185 -15.65 -7.04 -1.99
N GLU A 186 -16.69 -7.29 -2.80
CA GLU A 186 -17.62 -8.38 -2.54
C GLU A 186 -16.97 -9.75 -2.68
N GLU A 187 -16.14 -9.94 -3.71
CA GLU A 187 -15.35 -11.17 -3.88
C GLU A 187 -14.43 -11.43 -2.67
N TRP A 188 -13.75 -10.39 -2.18
CA TRP A 188 -12.92 -10.50 -0.99
C TRP A 188 -13.74 -10.84 0.25
N ASN A 189 -14.84 -10.13 0.50
CA ASN A 189 -15.74 -10.42 1.63
C ASN A 189 -16.25 -11.87 1.59
N ASN A 190 -16.65 -12.36 0.42
CA ASN A 190 -17.12 -13.73 0.25
C ASN A 190 -16.02 -14.77 0.55
N ARG A 191 -14.75 -14.48 0.22
CA ARG A 191 -13.61 -15.33 0.60
C ARG A 191 -13.34 -15.33 2.10
N MET A 192 -13.58 -14.20 2.77
CA MET A 192 -13.31 -14.04 4.20
C MET A 192 -14.43 -14.58 5.10
N LYS A 193 -15.68 -14.70 4.62
CA LYS A 193 -16.83 -15.20 5.38
C LYS A 193 -16.61 -16.55 6.09
N ASN A 194 -15.80 -17.43 5.51
CA ASN A 194 -15.56 -18.77 6.04
C ASN A 194 -14.36 -18.84 7.00
N LYS A 195 -13.82 -17.70 7.47
CA LYS A 195 -12.60 -17.66 8.28
C LYS A 195 -12.82 -17.08 9.68
N VAL A 196 -12.09 -17.66 10.63
CA VAL A 196 -12.12 -17.32 12.08
C VAL A 196 -11.33 -16.04 12.40
N SER A 197 -10.59 -15.47 11.43
CA SER A 197 -9.77 -14.26 11.64
C SER A 197 -10.58 -12.99 11.33
N CYS A 198 -10.48 -11.99 12.21
CA CYS A 198 -11.08 -10.67 12.00
C CYS A 198 -10.25 -9.92 10.95
N SER A 199 -10.78 -9.79 9.74
CA SER A 199 -10.10 -9.05 8.66
C SER A 199 -10.78 -7.73 8.38
N VAL A 200 -9.98 -6.67 8.24
CA VAL A 200 -10.46 -5.29 8.13
C VAL A 200 -9.99 -4.72 6.80
N LEU A 201 -10.96 -4.37 5.94
CA LEU A 201 -10.74 -3.62 4.70
C LEU A 201 -11.34 -2.21 4.86
N VAL A 202 -10.48 -1.19 4.95
CA VAL A 202 -10.91 0.21 5.01
C VAL A 202 -10.30 0.94 3.81
N LEU A 203 -11.17 1.32 2.86
CA LEU A 203 -10.78 2.12 1.71
C LEU A 203 -11.37 3.53 1.87
N LEU A 204 -10.52 4.51 2.19
CA LEU A 204 -10.79 5.94 2.32
C LEU A 204 -10.49 6.67 1.01
N SER A 205 -11.28 7.66 0.62
CA SER A 205 -10.86 8.61 -0.40
C SER A 205 -9.98 9.67 0.23
N LEU A 206 -8.68 9.59 -0.02
CA LEU A 206 -7.76 10.59 0.49
C LEU A 206 -7.66 11.74 -0.52
N LEU A 207 -8.26 12.87 -0.15
CA LEU A 207 -8.14 14.16 -0.86
C LEU A 207 -6.84 14.92 -0.52
N PHE A 208 -5.94 14.34 0.28
CA PHE A 208 -4.69 15.00 0.69
C PHE A 208 -3.48 14.41 -0.04
N TYR A 209 -3.02 15.15 -1.03
CA TYR A 209 -1.68 15.02 -1.60
C TYR A 209 -0.64 15.39 -0.52
N HIS A 210 0.48 14.66 -0.50
CA HIS A 210 1.61 14.75 0.44
C HIS A 210 1.38 14.18 1.85
N VAL A 211 1.62 12.86 1.99
CA VAL A 211 2.77 12.27 2.72
C VAL A 211 2.58 10.74 2.68
N CYS A 212 3.49 10.02 2.01
CA CYS A 212 3.48 8.55 2.00
C CYS A 212 4.16 8.03 3.28
N CYS A 213 3.40 7.78 4.34
CA CYS A 213 3.86 6.94 5.45
C CYS A 213 3.30 5.54 5.25
N PHE A 214 4.18 4.56 5.07
CA PHE A 214 3.85 3.14 5.02
C PHE A 214 4.25 2.51 6.34
N PHE A 215 3.30 1.96 7.08
CA PHE A 215 3.57 1.12 8.25
C PHE A 215 3.24 -0.32 7.87
N LEU A 216 4.28 -1.15 7.71
CA LEU A 216 4.14 -2.60 7.68
C LEU A 216 3.99 -3.07 9.12
N VAL A 217 2.75 -3.36 9.53
CA VAL A 217 2.49 -3.84 10.89
C VAL A 217 2.60 -5.36 10.90
N LEU A 218 3.73 -5.90 11.36
CA LEU A 218 3.87 -7.32 11.70
C LEU A 218 3.30 -7.53 13.11
N LEU A 219 2.03 -7.93 13.18
CA LEU A 219 1.36 -8.17 14.47
C LEU A 219 1.68 -9.58 14.99
N ARG A 220 2.17 -9.65 16.23
CA ARG A 220 2.37 -10.90 16.98
C ARG A 220 1.08 -11.20 17.78
N PRO A 221 0.39 -12.33 17.57
CA PRO A 221 -0.71 -12.74 18.44
C PRO A 221 -0.20 -13.18 19.84
N PRO A 222 -1.02 -13.18 20.92
CA PRO A 222 -2.44 -12.87 21.02
C PRO A 222 -2.73 -11.80 22.10
N LEU A 223 -3.23 -10.61 21.74
CA LEU A 223 -4.04 -9.70 22.58
C LEU A 223 -4.03 -8.32 21.92
N PHE A 224 -5.07 -7.98 21.18
CA PHE A 224 -5.41 -6.57 20.95
C PHE A 224 -6.93 -6.41 20.88
N SER A 225 -7.49 -5.73 21.88
CA SER A 225 -8.77 -5.05 21.78
C SER A 225 -8.62 -3.87 20.85
N ILE A 226 -9.31 -3.90 19.71
CA ILE A 226 -9.51 -2.72 18.87
C ILE A 226 -10.75 -1.99 19.43
N PHE A 227 -10.53 -0.78 19.96
CA PHE A 227 -11.59 0.18 20.21
C PHE A 227 -12.20 0.56 18.86
N LEU A 228 -13.34 -0.05 18.53
CA LEU A 228 -14.26 0.49 17.54
C LEU A 228 -14.74 1.85 18.05
N ILE A 229 -14.36 2.93 17.35
CA ILE A 229 -15.15 4.16 17.39
C ILE A 229 -16.47 3.81 16.70
N LYS A 230 -17.43 3.32 17.49
CA LYS A 230 -18.85 3.46 17.16
C LYS A 230 -19.10 4.97 17.12
N ASN A 231 -19.29 5.52 15.93
CA ASN A 231 -20.03 6.77 15.83
C ASN A 231 -21.42 6.53 16.43
N ILE A 232 -21.73 7.32 17.45
CA ILE A 232 -23.09 7.62 17.90
C ILE A 232 -23.75 8.48 16.83
#